data_AF-A0A8H7RX23-F1
#
_entry.id   AF-A0A8H7RX23-F1
#
_cell.length_a   1.000
_cell.length_b   1.000
_cell.length_c   1.000
_cell.angle_alpha   90.00
_cell.angle_beta   90.00
_cell.angle_gamma   90.00
#
_symmetry.space_group_name_H-M   'P 1'
#
loop_
_entity.id
_entity.type
_entity.pdbx_description
1 polymer ?
#
loop_
_entity_poly.entity_id
_entity_poly.type
_entity_poly.pdbx_seq_one_letter_code
_entity_poly.pdbx_strand_id
1 'polypeptide(L)'
;MLKFVYIVQLAMRVLTTFDKSISEALAQLVRNKANVKGHLHTYRFCDDVWTFIIENPNFKFEQETVSADKVKIVACNAKKPGEQ
;
A
#
# COMPACT_ATOMS: atom_id res chain seq x y z
N MET A 1 -2.25 -27.67 22.96
CA MET A 1 -1.22 -27.55 21.91
C MET A 1 -1.83 -27.59 20.50
N LEU A 2 -2.54 -28.66 20.06
CA LEU A 2 -3.14 -28.73 18.71
C LEU A 2 -4.13 -27.59 18.36
N LYS A 3 -4.99 -27.15 19.29
CA LYS A 3 -5.92 -26.03 19.04
C LYS A 3 -5.21 -24.69 18.74
N PHE A 4 -4.01 -24.48 19.29
CA PHE A 4 -3.25 -23.23 19.10
C PHE A 4 -2.56 -23.22 17.72
N VAL A 5 -2.12 -24.38 17.22
CA VAL A 5 -1.57 -24.49 15.86
C VAL A 5 -2.67 -24.29 14.80
N TYR A 6 -3.86 -24.85 15.03
CA TYR A 6 -4.99 -24.70 14.12
C TYR A 6 -5.49 -23.26 14.00
N ILE A 7 -5.52 -22.50 15.10
CA ILE A 7 -5.97 -21.10 15.07
C ILE A 7 -5.01 -20.20 14.27
N VAL A 8 -3.70 -20.47 14.34
CA VAL A 8 -2.69 -19.75 13.56
C VAL A 8 -2.85 -20.06 12.07
N GLN A 9 -3.02 -21.33 11.70
CA GLN A 9 -3.24 -21.71 10.30
C GLN A 9 -4.51 -21.09 9.72
N LEU A 10 -5.59 -21.04 10.50
CA LEU A 10 -6.83 -20.38 10.07
C LEU A 10 -6.65 -18.87 9.94
N ALA A 11 -6.00 -18.21 10.92
CA ALA A 11 -5.72 -16.78 10.85
C ALA A 11 -4.89 -16.42 9.61
N MET A 12 -3.86 -17.21 9.29
CA MET A 12 -3.07 -17.02 8.08
C MET A 12 -3.91 -17.15 6.80
N ARG A 13 -4.82 -18.12 6.73
CA ARG A 13 -5.73 -18.26 5.58
C ARG A 13 -6.67 -17.07 5.41
N VAL A 14 -7.17 -16.53 6.52
CA VAL A 14 -8.01 -15.32 6.50
C VAL A 14 -7.20 -14.13 5.98
N LEU A 15 -5.97 -13.93 6.47
CA LEU A 15 -5.09 -12.86 6.01
C LEU A 15 -4.75 -12.98 4.52
N THR A 16 -4.38 -14.17 4.05
CA THR A 16 -4.12 -14.39 2.61
C THR A 16 -5.36 -14.11 1.75
N THR A 17 -6.54 -14.47 2.24
CA THR A 17 -7.79 -14.18 1.53
C THR A 17 -8.07 -12.69 1.50
N PHE A 18 -7.86 -12.00 2.62
CA PHE A 18 -7.98 -10.55 2.71
C PHE A 18 -7.05 -9.83 1.73
N ASP A 19 -5.76 -10.20 1.70
CA ASP A 19 -4.75 -9.60 0.80
C ASP A 19 -5.17 -9.72 -0.66
N LYS A 20 -5.70 -10.88 -1.05
CA LYS A 20 -6.25 -11.10 -2.39
C LYS A 20 -7.46 -10.20 -2.65
N SER A 21 -8.44 -10.22 -1.75
CA SER A 21 -9.70 -9.48 -1.91
C SER A 21 -9.49 -7.97 -1.99
N ILE A 22 -8.61 -7.39 -1.16
CA ILE A 22 -8.35 -5.95 -1.19
C ILE A 22 -7.61 -5.54 -2.47
N SER A 23 -6.63 -6.33 -2.92
CA SER A 23 -5.90 -6.07 -4.16
C SER A 23 -6.84 -6.07 -5.38
N GLU A 24 -7.71 -7.07 -5.46
CA GLU A 24 -8.73 -7.17 -6.52
C GLU A 24 -9.73 -6.00 -6.45
N ALA A 25 -10.24 -5.68 -5.27
CA ALA A 25 -11.20 -4.58 -5.08
C ALA A 25 -10.60 -3.23 -5.46
N LEU A 26 -9.35 -2.93 -5.07
CA LEU A 26 -8.67 -1.69 -5.44
C LEU A 26 -8.47 -1.59 -6.96
N ALA A 27 -8.06 -2.68 -7.62
CA ALA A 27 -7.84 -2.68 -9.07
C ALA A 27 -9.15 -2.54 -9.87
N GLN A 28 -10.22 -3.20 -9.41
CA GLN A 28 -11.47 -3.29 -10.17
C GLN A 28 -12.47 -2.18 -9.85
N LEU A 29 -12.53 -1.71 -8.61
CA LEU A 29 -13.61 -0.83 -8.14
C LEU A 29 -13.17 0.63 -8.01
N VAL A 30 -11.89 0.89 -7.72
CA VAL A 30 -11.40 2.26 -7.52
C VAL A 30 -11.01 2.89 -8.87
N ARG A 31 -11.52 4.10 -9.11
CA ARG A 31 -11.26 4.89 -10.33
C ARG A 31 -10.73 6.29 -10.04
N ASN A 32 -10.93 6.77 -8.82
CA ASN A 32 -10.53 8.10 -8.38
C ASN A 32 -9.01 8.25 -8.47
N LYS A 33 -8.56 9.45 -8.85
CA LYS A 33 -7.14 9.80 -8.94
C LYS A 33 -6.81 10.85 -7.88
N ALA A 34 -5.59 10.79 -7.37
CA ALA A 34 -5.03 11.79 -6.48
C ALA A 34 -3.70 12.27 -7.04
N ASN A 35 -3.40 13.56 -6.85
CA ASN A 35 -2.09 14.14 -7.13
C ASN A 35 -1.43 14.50 -5.81
N VAL A 36 -0.17 14.12 -5.61
CA VAL A 36 0.61 14.50 -4.43
C VAL A 36 1.76 15.41 -4.85
N LYS A 37 1.97 16.50 -4.10
CA LYS A 37 3.13 17.38 -4.21
C LYS A 37 3.70 17.64 -2.81
N GLY A 38 5.02 17.63 -2.67
CA GLY A 38 5.69 17.89 -1.40
C GLY A 38 7.20 17.82 -1.55
N HIS A 39 7.93 18.02 -0.47
CA HIS A 39 9.39 17.95 -0.47
C HIS A 39 9.86 16.53 -0.16
N LEU A 40 10.66 15.92 -1.04
CA LEU A 40 11.22 14.59 -0.78
C LEU A 40 12.34 14.70 0.25
N HIS A 41 12.15 14.10 1.43
CA HIS A 41 13.14 14.06 2.49
C HIS A 41 14.16 12.92 2.29
N THR A 42 13.67 11.70 2.05
CA THR A 42 14.53 10.54 1.73
C THR A 42 13.75 9.50 0.93
N TYR A 43 14.48 8.65 0.21
CA TYR A 43 13.93 7.48 -0.49
C TYR A 43 14.76 6.22 -0.23
N ARG A 44 14.18 5.05 -0.48
CA ARG A 44 14.84 3.74 -0.48
C ARG A 44 14.15 2.82 -1.47
N PHE A 45 14.94 2.07 -2.22
CA PHE A 45 14.47 0.94 -3.00
C PHE A 45 15.19 -0.33 -2.50
N CYS A 46 14.42 -1.34 -2.08
CA CYS A 46 14.92 -2.63 -1.61
C CYS A 46 13.83 -3.67 -1.83
N ASP A 47 14.19 -4.88 -2.26
CA ASP A 47 13.27 -6.01 -2.47
C ASP A 47 12.03 -5.66 -3.30
N ASP A 48 12.22 -4.93 -4.40
CA ASP A 48 11.14 -4.45 -5.30
C ASP A 48 10.08 -3.55 -4.62
N VAL A 49 10.42 -2.96 -3.47
CA VAL A 49 9.59 -2.02 -2.74
C VAL A 49 10.27 -0.66 -2.67
N TRP A 50 9.57 0.36 -3.16
CA TRP A 50 9.92 1.76 -2.97
C TRP A 50 9.37 2.28 -1.64
N THR A 51 10.19 3.01 -0.91
CA THR A 51 9.78 3.78 0.27
C THR A 51 10.22 5.23 0.11
N PHE A 52 9.29 6.17 0.24
CA PHE A 52 9.55 7.61 0.21
C PHE A 52 9.08 8.24 1.51
N ILE A 53 9.83 9.22 2.01
CA ILE A 53 9.40 10.11 3.09
C ILE A 53 9.27 11.50 2.49
N ILE A 54 8.06 12.06 2.52
CA ILE A 54 7.74 13.37 1.95
C ILE A 54 7.33 14.31 3.08
N GLU A 55 7.91 15.51 3.10
CA GLU A 55 7.62 16.58 4.05
C GLU A 55 6.73 17.65 3.41
N ASN A 56 5.82 18.18 4.24
CA ASN A 56 4.76 19.10 3.85
C ASN A 56 3.98 18.68 2.58
N PRO A 57 3.54 17.40 2.47
CA PRO A 57 2.76 16.97 1.32
C PRO A 57 1.39 17.65 1.26
N ASN A 58 0.94 17.94 0.04
CA ASN A 58 -0.43 18.32 -0.29
C ASN A 58 -0.98 17.30 -1.30
N PHE A 59 -2.01 16.58 -0.87
CA PHE A 59 -2.77 15.63 -1.67
C PHE A 59 -3.99 16.31 -2.25
N LYS A 60 -4.08 16.40 -3.57
CA LYS A 60 -5.24 16.92 -4.30
C LYS A 60 -6.07 15.77 -4.85
N PHE A 61 -7.27 15.62 -4.30
CA PHE A 61 -8.34 14.76 -4.81
C PHE A 61 -9.29 15.60 -5.67
N GLU A 62 -10.36 14.99 -6.19
CA GLU A 62 -11.30 15.66 -7.09
C GLU A 62 -12.07 16.79 -6.42
N GLN A 63 -12.47 16.60 -5.15
CA GLN A 63 -13.31 17.54 -4.40
C GLN A 63 -12.63 18.10 -3.13
N GLU A 64 -11.44 17.63 -2.80
CA GLU A 64 -10.76 18.00 -1.56
C GLU A 64 -9.24 18.07 -1.72
N THR A 65 -8.62 18.85 -0.84
CA THR A 65 -7.17 18.89 -0.67
C THR A 65 -6.83 18.57 0.77
N VAL A 66 -5.92 17.63 0.97
CA VAL A 66 -5.47 17.18 2.29
C VAL A 66 -3.99 17.48 2.44
N SER A 67 -3.63 18.22 3.49
CA SER A 67 -2.24 18.50 3.85
C SER A 67 -1.81 17.70 5.08
N ALA A 68 -0.51 17.45 5.19
CA ALA A 68 0.11 16.89 6.39
C ALA A 68 1.53 17.46 6.56
N ASP A 69 2.12 17.30 7.74
CA ASP A 69 3.51 17.71 7.97
C ASP A 69 4.50 16.71 7.35
N LYS A 70 4.15 15.42 7.36
CA LYS A 70 5.02 14.33 6.87
C LYS A 70 4.20 13.10 6.48
N VAL A 71 4.58 12.44 5.39
CA VAL A 71 3.99 11.16 4.95
C VAL A 71 5.06 10.16 4.55
N LYS A 72 4.81 8.88 4.81
CA LYS A 72 5.59 7.75 4.30
C LYS A 72 4.78 7.05 3.20
N ILE A 73 5.33 6.98 2.00
CA ILE A 73 4.75 6.21 0.89
C ILE A 73 5.54 4.92 0.75
N VAL A 74 4.85 3.78 0.80
CA VAL A 74 5.41 2.44 0.52
C VAL A 74 4.70 1.91 -0.72
N ALA A 75 5.46 1.64 -1.78
CA ALA A 75 4.92 1.20 -3.06
C ALA A 75 5.61 -0.08 -3.51
N CYS A 76 4.83 -1.16 -3.62
CA CYS A 76 5.27 -2.43 -4.17
C CYS A 76 5.20 -2.39 -5.70
N ASN A 77 6.05 -3.17 -6.38
CA ASN A 77 5.93 -3.39 -7.80
C ASN A 77 4.57 -4.02 -8.15
N ALA A 78 3.89 -3.49 -9.18
CA ALA A 78 2.59 -3.98 -9.64
C ALA A 78 2.71 -5.26 -10.49
N LYS A 79 3.91 -5.59 -10.99
CA LYS A 79 4.16 -6.83 -11.72
C LYS A 79 4.09 -8.03 -10.79
N LYS A 80 3.50 -9.13 -11.27
CA LYS A 80 3.54 -10.40 -10.53
C LYS A 80 4.98 -10.92 -10.48
N PRO A 81 5.42 -11.56 -9.39
CA PRO A 81 6.71 -12.22 -9.34
C PRO A 81 6.84 -13.21 -10.51
N GLY A 82 7.77 -12.95 -11.45
CA GLY A 82 8.03 -13.80 -12.62
C GLY A 82 7.63 -13.24 -13.99
N GLU A 83 7.01 -12.06 -14.08
CA GLU A 83 6.73 -11.39 -15.37
C GLU A 83 7.79 -10.29 -15.63
N GLN A 84 8.62 -10.45 -16.67
CA GLN A 84 9.57 -9.43 -17.16
C GLN A 84 8.89 -8.44 -18.09
#